data_AF-A0A0P7X742-F1
#
_entry.id   AF-A0A0P7X742-F1
#
_cell.length_a   1.000
_cell.length_b   1.000
_cell.length_c   1.000
_cell.angle_alpha   90.00
_cell.angle_beta   90.00
_cell.angle_gamma   90.00
#
_symmetry.space_group_name_H-M   'P 1'
#
loop_
_entity.id
_entity.type
_entity.pdbx_description
1 polymer ?
#
loop_
_entity_poly.entity_id
_entity_poly.type
_entity_poly.pdbx_seq_one_letter_code
_entity_poly.pdbx_strand_id
1 'polypeptide(L)'
;MCTITWRIAPDLQHNSQKLTIVANRDESKERAQALPPQSFQSPSNTFVMPVDPQGGGSWIATNEHALTIALLNYYEADANHSEEPKRSRGLLVKDLAACKTLLQAENYLHAAQVTEYAPFHLLVFAGVQHPIWWSWNGSQLQQRLLTTGVLSTSAWGSRWVPELRAQYLQRHLHTMREDSEHLQLMRQSKPYSNSIAVAMQRTDAMTVSTTVIKVTSADTQLTYYEGHPSQQSHGNAMFLVRHKSALHTPVAHDQSTWVTRIQFKTLFQEKAPQLAQSLPSIAFPLLRWVLRERALNSLLSRFDYVAPEQFCDTALREIGVNVNVEAERWPEQSERPVFLSNHPSGGLDGIVLIAMLKKRYPDLKVVANDVLQQIEHMKDWVIPVNVFGNAKRSLSNLQKAFDGVEPILMFPAGKTARRNALGELDDGDWSGVPVKLAARHERTVVPLFLQAYNSKTFDFIAKWRQRAGIKMNIEMLLLVRELMKPACRQFRVHQYSPLQPKALVSLLAQQSPGMAVKEMSYALRKGV
;
A
#
# COMPACT_ATOMS: atom_id res chain seq x y z
N MET A 1 -2.19 7.00 26.00
CA MET A 1 -2.89 7.16 24.70
C MET A 1 -1.86 7.63 23.69
N CYS A 2 -2.00 7.37 22.39
CA CYS A 2 -1.04 7.90 21.41
C CYS A 2 -1.79 8.22 20.12
N THR A 3 -1.40 9.29 19.44
CA THR A 3 -2.01 9.71 18.18
C THR A 3 -0.92 10.03 17.19
N ILE A 4 -0.98 9.45 15.99
CA ILE A 4 -0.05 9.75 14.90
C ILE A 4 -0.83 10.10 13.64
N THR A 5 -0.31 11.08 12.92
CA THR A 5 -0.86 11.53 11.65
C THR A 5 0.24 11.71 10.63
N TRP A 6 -0.10 11.57 9.36
CA TRP A 6 0.85 11.82 8.27
C TRP A 6 0.15 12.41 7.05
N ARG A 7 0.91 13.20 6.30
CA ARG A 7 0.49 13.78 5.02
C ARG A 7 1.66 13.70 4.05
N ILE A 8 1.36 13.35 2.81
CA ILE A 8 2.30 13.52 1.71
C ILE A 8 1.83 14.70 0.87
N ALA A 9 2.73 15.63 0.60
CA ALA A 9 2.44 16.87 -0.10
C ALA A 9 3.58 17.22 -1.07
N PRO A 10 3.33 18.10 -2.06
CA PRO A 10 4.40 18.65 -2.89
C PRO A 10 5.47 19.34 -2.04
N ASP A 11 6.73 19.13 -2.40
CA ASP A 11 7.88 19.90 -1.93
C ASP A 11 8.27 20.91 -3.00
N LEU A 12 7.79 22.15 -2.83
CA LEU A 12 8.00 23.23 -3.79
C LEU A 12 9.48 23.63 -3.93
N GLN A 13 10.31 23.39 -2.91
CA GLN A 13 11.72 23.78 -2.93
C GLN A 13 12.55 22.87 -3.83
N HIS A 14 12.23 21.57 -3.85
CA HIS A 14 13.01 20.55 -4.57
C HIS A 14 12.26 19.94 -5.75
N ASN A 15 11.12 20.54 -6.14
CA ASN A 15 10.22 20.04 -7.18
C ASN A 15 9.94 18.53 -7.05
N SER A 16 9.63 18.10 -5.82
CA SER A 16 9.50 16.69 -5.45
C SER A 16 8.31 16.50 -4.50
N GLN A 17 8.25 15.39 -3.78
CA GLN A 17 7.26 15.17 -2.73
C GLN A 17 7.94 15.09 -1.37
N LYS A 18 7.22 15.49 -0.31
CA LYS A 18 7.62 15.33 1.08
C LYS A 18 6.55 14.64 1.91
N LEU A 19 6.99 13.84 2.87
CA LEU A 19 6.14 13.19 3.87
C LEU A 19 6.33 13.91 5.21
N THR A 20 5.25 14.41 5.79
CA THR A 20 5.22 14.99 7.15
C THR A 20 4.47 14.04 8.07
N ILE A 21 5.13 13.56 9.12
CA ILE A 21 4.58 12.70 10.18
C ILE A 21 4.55 13.52 11.48
N VAL A 22 3.43 13.49 12.20
CA VAL A 22 3.30 14.15 13.51
C VAL A 22 2.71 13.17 14.52
N ALA A 23 3.43 12.92 15.60
CA ALA A 23 3.08 11.94 16.62
C ALA A 23 3.03 12.57 18.02
N ASN A 24 1.89 12.45 18.69
CA ASN A 24 1.74 12.74 20.11
C ASN A 24 1.93 11.46 20.94
N ARG A 25 2.77 11.57 21.96
CA ARG A 25 2.90 10.56 23.01
C ARG A 25 2.11 11.02 24.22
N ASP A 26 1.04 10.30 24.57
CA ASP A 26 0.29 10.53 25.80
C ASP A 26 0.64 9.47 26.84
N GLU A 27 1.13 9.92 27.99
CA GLU A 27 1.76 9.09 29.01
C GLU A 27 1.37 9.55 30.43
N SER A 28 1.53 8.65 31.41
CA SER A 28 1.38 8.97 32.82
C SER A 28 2.29 10.13 33.24
N LYS A 29 1.78 11.03 34.09
CA LYS A 29 2.56 12.12 34.68
C LYS A 29 3.63 11.63 35.66
N GLU A 30 3.47 10.41 36.16
CA GLU A 30 4.43 9.78 37.07
C GLU A 30 5.58 9.10 36.34
N ARG A 31 5.45 8.85 35.03
CA ARG A 31 6.52 8.23 34.26
C ARG A 31 7.66 9.22 34.07
N ALA A 32 8.88 8.72 34.18
CA ALA A 32 10.07 9.52 33.92
C ALA A 32 10.03 10.13 32.51
N GLN A 33 10.47 11.37 32.43
CA GLN A 33 10.49 12.13 31.19
C GLN A 33 11.44 11.47 30.18
N ALA A 34 11.00 11.38 28.93
CA ALA A 34 11.84 10.83 27.86
C ALA A 34 13.02 11.75 27.55
N LEU A 35 14.18 11.17 27.26
CA LEU A 35 15.31 11.92 26.77
C LEU A 35 15.02 12.46 25.36
N PRO A 36 15.50 13.68 25.03
CA PRO A 36 15.38 14.21 23.68
C PRO A 36 16.06 13.26 22.67
N PRO A 37 15.77 13.39 21.37
CA PRO A 37 16.34 12.50 20.38
C PRO A 37 17.86 12.43 20.44
N GLN A 38 18.40 11.23 20.29
CA GLN A 38 19.83 10.96 20.26
C GLN A 38 20.17 10.22 18.98
N SER A 39 21.40 10.40 18.49
CA SER A 39 21.91 9.65 17.35
C SER A 39 22.52 8.33 17.83
N PHE A 40 22.16 7.25 17.16
CA PHE A 40 22.65 5.91 17.40
C PHE A 40 23.34 5.38 16.14
N GLN A 41 24.42 4.64 16.34
CA GLN A 41 25.15 3.98 15.27
C GLN A 41 25.05 2.47 15.46
N SER A 42 24.62 1.79 14.40
CA SER A 42 24.85 0.36 14.21
C SER A 42 26.03 0.20 13.23
N PRO A 43 26.63 -1.00 13.09
CA PRO A 43 27.76 -1.22 12.18
C PRO A 43 27.53 -0.79 10.73
N SER A 44 26.28 -0.59 10.33
CA SER A 44 25.93 -0.34 8.94
C SER A 44 24.84 0.71 8.71
N ASN A 45 24.35 1.36 9.77
CA ASN A 45 23.21 2.29 9.70
C ASN A 45 23.24 3.29 10.87
N THR A 46 22.86 4.54 10.60
CA THR A 46 22.70 5.62 11.59
C THR A 46 21.22 5.98 11.73
N PHE A 47 20.74 6.05 12.96
CA PHE A 47 19.34 6.38 13.25
C PHE A 47 19.21 7.33 14.43
N VAL A 48 18.09 8.06 14.47
CA VAL A 48 17.78 9.05 15.50
C VAL A 48 16.43 8.71 16.14
N MET A 49 16.37 8.76 17.47
CA MET A 49 15.14 8.52 18.23
C MET A 49 15.20 9.18 19.62
N PRO A 50 14.08 9.68 20.17
CA PRO A 50 13.96 9.94 21.60
C PRO A 50 14.04 8.64 22.40
N VAL A 51 14.44 8.71 23.66
CA VAL A 51 14.69 7.51 24.48
C VAL A 51 13.78 7.51 25.70
N ASP A 52 13.04 6.43 25.89
CA ASP A 52 12.37 6.16 27.17
C ASP A 52 13.42 5.65 28.18
N PRO A 53 13.72 6.40 29.26
CA PRO A 53 14.77 6.03 30.20
C PRO A 53 14.47 4.73 30.97
N GLN A 54 13.19 4.34 31.09
CA GLN A 54 12.82 3.09 31.78
C GLN A 54 13.00 1.89 30.87
N GLY A 55 12.64 2.03 29.59
CA GLY A 55 12.64 0.93 28.62
C GLY A 55 13.91 0.82 27.76
N GLY A 56 14.76 1.85 27.75
CA GLY A 56 15.96 1.94 26.89
C GLY A 56 15.67 1.99 25.37
N GLY A 57 14.40 2.02 25.00
CA GLY A 57 13.89 2.01 23.63
C GLY A 57 13.14 3.29 23.28
N SER A 58 12.35 3.26 22.21
CA SER A 58 11.60 4.41 21.72
C SER A 58 10.20 4.05 21.22
N TRP A 59 9.33 5.04 21.05
CA TRP A 59 8.05 4.89 20.34
C TRP A 59 8.13 5.39 18.90
N ILE A 60 9.21 6.09 18.52
CA ILE A 60 9.39 6.63 17.18
C ILE A 60 10.87 6.74 16.84
N ALA A 61 11.26 6.37 15.63
CA ALA A 61 12.65 6.46 15.17
C ALA A 61 12.70 6.67 13.67
N THR A 62 13.78 7.28 13.19
CA THR A 62 14.05 7.41 11.75
C THR A 62 15.54 7.28 11.45
N ASN A 63 15.89 6.84 10.25
CA ASN A 63 17.27 6.53 9.88
C ASN A 63 17.73 7.13 8.55
N GLU A 64 19.01 6.96 8.23
CA GLU A 64 19.65 7.51 7.02
C GLU A 64 19.21 6.88 5.69
N HIS A 65 18.28 5.93 5.75
CA HIS A 65 17.63 5.33 4.59
C HIS A 65 16.18 5.80 4.39
N ALA A 66 15.74 6.82 5.16
CA ALA A 66 14.36 7.28 5.20
C ALA A 66 13.36 6.22 5.70
N LEU A 67 13.82 5.27 6.52
CA LEU A 67 12.96 4.31 7.20
C LEU A 67 12.52 4.91 8.54
N THR A 68 11.23 5.24 8.65
CA THR A 68 10.63 5.75 9.89
C THR A 68 9.74 4.70 10.52
N ILE A 69 9.96 4.42 11.81
CA ILE A 69 9.22 3.43 12.59
C ILE A 69 8.45 4.18 13.68
N ALA A 70 7.16 3.91 13.82
CA ALA A 70 6.34 4.46 14.90
C ALA A 70 5.48 3.37 15.55
N LEU A 71 5.46 3.33 16.87
CA LEU A 71 4.76 2.32 17.66
C LEU A 71 3.67 2.95 18.52
N LEU A 72 2.51 2.30 18.55
CA LEU A 72 1.38 2.62 19.41
C LEU A 72 0.94 1.36 20.16
N ASN A 73 0.52 1.53 21.42
CA ASN A 73 0.05 0.40 22.24
C ASN A 73 -1.30 -0.13 21.72
N TYR A 74 -1.48 -1.45 21.72
CA TYR A 74 -2.76 -2.06 21.38
C TYR A 74 -3.54 -2.45 22.65
N TYR A 75 -4.08 -1.45 23.35
CA TYR A 75 -4.68 -1.62 24.69
C TYR A 75 -5.80 -2.67 24.77
N GLU A 76 -6.64 -2.83 23.74
CA GLU A 76 -7.72 -3.83 23.73
C GLU A 76 -7.18 -5.27 23.71
N ALA A 77 -6.12 -5.51 22.95
CA ALA A 77 -5.46 -6.80 22.89
C ALA A 77 -4.60 -7.03 24.14
N ASP A 78 -3.89 -5.99 24.61
CA ASP A 78 -3.04 -6.03 25.81
C ASP A 78 -3.85 -6.43 27.06
N ALA A 79 -5.05 -5.87 27.23
CA ALA A 79 -5.94 -6.22 28.35
C ALA A 79 -6.41 -7.69 28.35
N ASN A 80 -6.38 -8.36 27.20
CA ASN A 80 -6.75 -9.76 27.05
C ASN A 80 -5.51 -10.68 26.90
N HIS A 81 -4.30 -10.12 26.97
CA HIS A 81 -3.07 -10.86 26.82
C HIS A 81 -2.68 -11.49 28.14
N SER A 82 -2.54 -12.83 28.15
CA SER A 82 -2.32 -13.59 29.38
C SER A 82 -0.84 -13.80 29.71
N GLU A 83 0.06 -13.60 28.75
CA GLU A 83 1.49 -13.81 28.92
C GLU A 83 2.20 -12.52 29.29
N GLU A 84 3.16 -12.59 30.23
CA GLU A 84 3.99 -11.44 30.54
C GLU A 84 5.02 -11.21 29.43
N PRO A 85 5.12 -9.97 28.89
CA PRO A 85 6.05 -9.67 27.82
C PRO A 85 7.50 -9.76 28.33
N LYS A 86 8.34 -10.46 27.58
CA LYS A 86 9.75 -10.64 27.91
C LYS A 86 10.60 -9.41 27.57
N ARG A 87 10.11 -8.57 26.64
CA ARG A 87 10.86 -7.41 26.13
C ARG A 87 9.96 -6.18 25.97
N SER A 88 10.53 -5.01 26.25
CA SER A 88 9.83 -3.73 26.04
C SER A 88 9.57 -3.47 24.55
N ARG A 89 8.32 -3.10 24.22
CA ARG A 89 7.92 -2.65 22.87
C ARG A 89 8.84 -1.56 22.31
N GLY A 90 9.40 -0.71 23.16
CA GLY A 90 10.29 0.35 22.69
C GLY A 90 11.61 -0.17 22.10
N LEU A 91 12.05 -1.37 22.49
CA LEU A 91 13.25 -1.99 21.92
C LEU A 91 12.99 -2.50 20.51
N LEU A 92 11.77 -2.95 20.20
CA LEU A 92 11.38 -3.31 18.82
C LEU A 92 11.59 -2.13 17.86
N VAL A 93 11.19 -0.92 18.26
CA VAL A 93 11.41 0.30 17.44
C VAL A 93 12.90 0.53 17.19
N LYS A 94 13.74 0.33 18.21
CA LYS A 94 15.20 0.49 18.10
C LYS A 94 15.81 -0.54 17.15
N ASP A 95 15.39 -1.80 17.23
CA ASP A 95 15.91 -2.87 16.37
C ASP A 95 15.52 -2.64 14.90
N LEU A 96 14.26 -2.28 14.66
CA LEU A 96 13.75 -1.99 13.31
C LEU A 96 14.38 -0.72 12.72
N ALA A 97 14.68 0.29 13.54
CA ALA A 97 15.37 1.50 13.09
C ALA A 97 16.79 1.21 12.58
N ALA A 98 17.41 0.11 13.02
CA ALA A 98 18.71 -0.33 12.51
C ALA A 98 18.62 -1.02 11.13
N CYS A 99 17.44 -1.42 10.66
CA CYS A 99 17.25 -1.99 9.32
C CYS A 99 17.46 -0.96 8.20
N LYS A 100 18.03 -1.41 7.08
CA LYS A 100 18.31 -0.54 5.91
C LYS A 100 17.16 -0.50 4.91
N THR A 101 16.38 -1.57 4.86
CA THR A 101 15.31 -1.75 3.89
C THR A 101 14.03 -2.13 4.61
N LEU A 102 12.89 -1.86 3.96
CA LEU A 102 11.60 -2.34 4.42
C LEU A 102 11.62 -3.87 4.59
N LEU A 103 12.20 -4.59 3.63
CA LEU A 103 12.26 -6.06 3.67
C LEU A 103 13.02 -6.61 4.89
N GLN A 104 14.13 -5.99 5.29
CA GLN A 104 14.83 -6.36 6.52
C GLN A 104 13.96 -6.18 7.77
N ALA A 105 13.20 -5.08 7.84
CA ALA A 105 12.26 -4.82 8.93
C ALA A 105 11.11 -5.85 8.94
N GLU A 106 10.58 -6.23 7.77
CA GLU A 106 9.54 -7.24 7.65
C GLU A 106 10.05 -8.63 8.07
N ASN A 107 11.24 -9.02 7.63
CA ASN A 107 11.86 -10.29 8.03
C ASN A 107 12.07 -10.37 9.54
N TYR A 108 12.46 -9.26 10.19
CA TYR A 108 12.56 -9.18 11.65
C TYR A 108 11.20 -9.44 12.32
N LEU A 109 10.12 -8.84 11.81
CA LEU A 109 8.77 -9.04 12.35
C LEU A 109 8.26 -10.48 12.18
N HIS A 110 8.63 -11.15 11.09
CA HIS A 110 8.25 -12.55 10.84
C HIS A 110 9.06 -13.59 11.63
N ALA A 111 10.27 -13.26 12.09
CA ALA A 111 11.20 -14.19 12.74
C ALA A 111 10.80 -14.64 14.18
N ALA A 112 9.51 -14.71 14.49
CA ALA A 112 8.91 -15.09 15.79
C ALA A 112 9.26 -14.21 17.01
N GLN A 113 10.15 -13.24 16.87
CA GLN A 113 10.53 -12.31 17.96
C GLN A 113 9.36 -11.46 18.45
N VAL A 114 8.33 -11.24 17.62
CA VAL A 114 7.14 -10.46 18.02
C VAL A 114 6.40 -11.06 19.21
N THR A 115 6.54 -12.36 19.46
CA THR A 115 5.95 -13.05 20.62
C THR A 115 6.56 -12.63 21.96
N GLU A 116 7.74 -12.00 21.95
CA GLU A 116 8.38 -11.49 23.17
C GLU A 116 7.78 -10.16 23.65
N TYR A 117 6.94 -9.52 22.84
CA TYR A 117 6.41 -8.20 23.09
C TYR A 117 4.89 -8.23 23.34
N ALA A 118 4.44 -7.33 24.22
CA ALA A 118 3.02 -7.06 24.42
C ALA A 118 2.35 -6.58 23.11
N PRO A 119 1.04 -6.79 22.93
CA PRO A 119 0.32 -6.35 21.74
C PRO A 119 0.59 -4.89 21.33
N PHE A 120 0.73 -4.66 20.03
CA PHE A 120 1.13 -3.37 19.48
C PHE A 120 0.55 -3.12 18.08
N HIS A 121 0.50 -1.83 17.75
CA HIS A 121 0.41 -1.34 16.38
C HIS A 121 1.74 -0.69 16.01
N LEU A 122 2.21 -0.96 14.80
CA LEU A 122 3.47 -0.48 14.28
C LEU A 122 3.24 0.06 12.87
N LEU A 123 3.72 1.27 12.62
CA LEU A 123 3.73 1.90 11.30
C LEU A 123 5.17 1.94 10.80
N VAL A 124 5.38 1.39 9.60
CA VAL A 124 6.67 1.39 8.91
C VAL A 124 6.55 2.24 7.65
N PHE A 125 7.21 3.39 7.63
CA PHE A 125 7.29 4.28 6.48
C PHE A 125 8.64 4.08 5.79
N ALA A 126 8.64 3.81 4.49
CA ALA A 126 9.83 3.71 3.66
C ALA A 126 9.84 4.87 2.65
N GLY A 127 10.65 5.89 2.90
CA GLY A 127 10.71 7.08 2.06
C GLY A 127 9.44 7.92 2.12
N VAL A 128 9.15 8.60 1.01
CA VAL A 128 7.99 9.51 0.88
C VAL A 128 6.75 8.72 0.46
N GLN A 129 6.30 7.84 1.34
CA GLN A 129 5.21 6.90 1.07
C GLN A 129 4.29 6.71 2.26
N HIS A 130 3.06 6.28 1.97
CA HIS A 130 2.15 5.80 2.99
C HIS A 130 2.69 4.53 3.69
N PRO A 131 2.43 4.35 4.99
CA PRO A 131 3.05 3.30 5.80
C PRO A 131 2.41 1.93 5.58
N ILE A 132 3.17 0.91 5.94
CA ILE A 132 2.63 -0.42 6.19
C ILE A 132 2.21 -0.54 7.66
N TRP A 133 0.92 -0.81 7.82
CA TRP A 133 0.18 -1.35 8.97
C TRP A 133 0.70 -2.68 9.49
N TRP A 134 1.40 -2.75 10.62
CA TRP A 134 1.64 -4.01 11.32
C TRP A 134 0.91 -4.04 12.66
N SER A 135 0.20 -5.13 12.94
CA SER A 135 -0.56 -5.29 14.18
C SER A 135 -0.33 -6.66 14.78
N TRP A 136 0.23 -6.69 15.99
CA TRP A 136 0.36 -7.89 16.80
C TRP A 136 -0.68 -7.84 17.91
N ASN A 137 -1.58 -8.83 17.96
CA ASN A 137 -2.64 -8.90 18.98
C ASN A 137 -2.34 -9.91 20.10
N GLY A 138 -1.13 -10.48 20.15
CA GLY A 138 -0.76 -11.55 21.09
C GLY A 138 -0.91 -12.96 20.53
N SER A 139 -1.56 -13.14 19.38
CA SER A 139 -1.71 -14.46 18.72
C SER A 139 -1.42 -14.42 17.22
N GLN A 140 -1.77 -13.33 16.56
CA GLN A 140 -1.63 -13.15 15.12
C GLN A 140 -0.96 -11.82 14.82
N LEU A 141 -0.01 -11.86 13.89
CA LEU A 141 0.58 -10.70 13.25
C LEU A 141 -0.18 -10.44 11.96
N GLN A 142 -0.73 -9.24 11.83
CA GLN A 142 -1.48 -8.79 10.65
C GLN A 142 -0.76 -7.66 9.95
N GLN A 143 -0.87 -7.65 8.62
CA GLN A 143 -0.33 -6.61 7.77
C GLN A 143 -1.43 -5.94 6.93
N ARG A 144 -1.44 -4.62 6.84
CA ARG A 144 -2.37 -3.86 5.99
C ARG A 144 -1.72 -2.59 5.43
N LEU A 145 -2.05 -2.24 4.20
CA LEU A 145 -1.68 -0.94 3.63
C LEU A 145 -2.63 0.15 4.16
N LEU A 146 -2.08 1.22 4.74
CA LEU A 146 -2.89 2.36 5.17
C LEU A 146 -2.76 3.51 4.17
N THR A 147 -3.87 3.91 3.57
CA THR A 147 -3.92 5.06 2.65
C THR A 147 -4.48 6.33 3.30
N THR A 148 -4.97 6.23 4.53
CA THR A 148 -5.51 7.35 5.32
C THR A 148 -4.48 7.84 6.33
N GLY A 149 -4.34 9.16 6.48
CA GLY A 149 -3.25 9.78 7.23
C GLY A 149 -3.34 9.77 8.76
N VAL A 150 -4.03 8.82 9.41
CA VAL A 150 -4.27 8.85 10.87
C VAL A 150 -4.30 7.46 11.49
N LEU A 151 -3.66 7.32 12.66
CA LEU A 151 -3.87 6.23 13.61
C LEU A 151 -3.88 6.78 15.04
N SER A 152 -4.82 6.31 15.87
CA SER A 152 -4.94 6.72 17.28
C SER A 152 -5.16 5.49 18.15
N THR A 153 -4.73 5.56 19.41
CA THR A 153 -4.93 4.51 20.43
C THR A 153 -5.20 5.13 21.79
N SER A 154 -6.00 4.45 22.61
CA SER A 154 -6.33 4.93 23.94
C SER A 154 -6.46 3.80 24.95
N ALA A 155 -5.95 4.02 26.17
CA ALA A 155 -6.23 3.16 27.32
C ALA A 155 -7.64 3.43 27.88
N TRP A 156 -8.14 4.66 27.73
CA TRP A 156 -9.44 5.09 28.23
C TRP A 156 -10.43 5.22 27.08
N GLY A 157 -11.54 4.47 27.11
CA GLY A 157 -12.44 4.41 25.97
C GLY A 157 -11.73 3.87 24.71
N SER A 158 -11.05 2.73 24.85
CA SER A 158 -10.11 2.15 23.89
C SER A 158 -10.65 2.02 22.46
N ARG A 159 -11.97 1.91 22.31
CA ARG A 159 -12.63 1.82 21.00
C ARG A 159 -13.10 3.17 20.45
N TRP A 160 -13.73 4.00 21.28
CA TRP A 160 -14.44 5.20 20.78
C TRP A 160 -13.59 6.47 20.79
N VAL A 161 -12.63 6.61 21.72
CA VAL A 161 -11.73 7.78 21.74
C VAL A 161 -10.83 7.81 20.51
N PRO A 162 -10.17 6.69 20.12
CA PRO A 162 -9.41 6.66 18.89
C PRO A 162 -10.23 6.98 17.64
N GLU A 163 -11.45 6.44 17.55
CA GLU A 163 -12.34 6.66 16.42
C GLU A 163 -12.74 8.13 16.29
N LEU A 164 -13.10 8.79 17.40
CA LEU A 164 -13.41 10.22 17.41
C LEU A 164 -12.21 11.07 16.96
N ARG A 165 -11.02 10.82 17.52
CA ARG A 165 -9.79 11.51 17.11
C ARG A 165 -9.50 11.28 15.62
N ALA A 166 -9.60 10.03 15.17
CA ALA A 166 -9.35 9.67 13.77
C ALA A 166 -10.28 10.39 12.81
N GLN A 167 -11.60 10.38 13.08
CA GLN A 167 -12.59 11.09 12.26
C GLN A 167 -12.33 12.59 12.24
N TYR A 168 -12.02 13.20 13.39
CA TYR A 168 -11.71 14.62 13.46
C TYR A 168 -10.47 14.98 12.63
N LEU A 169 -9.37 14.25 12.83
CA LEU A 169 -8.10 14.50 12.16
C LEU A 169 -8.19 14.28 10.64
N GLN A 170 -8.85 13.20 10.20
CA GLN A 170 -9.04 12.92 8.77
C GLN A 170 -9.80 14.03 8.04
N ARG A 171 -10.80 14.65 8.68
CA ARG A 171 -11.55 15.79 8.11
C ARG A 171 -10.72 17.06 7.96
N HIS A 172 -9.60 17.20 8.67
CA HIS A 172 -8.79 18.43 8.61
C HIS A 172 -7.49 18.23 7.83
N LEU A 173 -6.89 17.03 7.85
CA LEU A 173 -5.61 16.77 7.18
C LEU A 173 -5.64 17.04 5.66
N HIS A 174 -6.78 16.81 5.01
CA HIS A 174 -6.91 16.96 3.56
C HIS A 174 -7.05 18.43 3.11
N THR A 175 -7.43 19.35 4.01
CA THR A 175 -7.60 20.76 3.69
C THR A 175 -6.32 21.58 3.90
N MET A 176 -5.36 21.02 4.65
CA MET A 176 -4.13 21.71 5.03
C MET A 176 -3.18 21.86 3.85
N ARG A 177 -2.49 22.99 3.83
CA ARG A 177 -1.47 23.33 2.82
C ARG A 177 -0.08 23.38 3.44
N GLU A 178 0.03 23.80 4.68
CA GLU A 178 1.31 24.01 5.36
C GLU A 178 1.58 22.96 6.45
N ASP A 179 2.85 22.74 6.79
CA ASP A 179 3.23 21.82 7.88
C ASP A 179 2.94 22.43 9.26
N SER A 180 2.91 23.77 9.35
CA SER A 180 2.54 24.54 10.54
C SER A 180 1.11 24.23 10.99
N GLU A 181 0.16 24.20 10.06
CA GLU A 181 -1.24 23.83 10.30
C GLU A 181 -1.37 22.40 10.83
N HIS A 182 -0.59 21.47 10.26
CA HIS A 182 -0.57 20.06 10.67
C HIS A 182 -0.05 19.91 12.11
N LEU A 183 1.02 20.62 12.45
CA LEU A 183 1.54 20.66 13.82
C LEU A 183 0.50 21.26 14.79
N GLN A 184 -0.14 22.36 14.42
CA GLN A 184 -1.14 23.02 15.26
C GLN A 184 -2.35 22.13 15.54
N LEU A 185 -2.84 21.40 14.52
CA LEU A 185 -3.93 20.44 14.66
C LEU A 185 -3.61 19.32 15.66
N MET A 186 -2.35 18.88 15.70
CA MET A 186 -1.91 17.86 16.66
C MET A 186 -1.68 18.43 18.06
N ARG A 187 -1.46 19.74 18.19
CA ARG A 187 -1.14 20.40 19.48
C ARG A 187 -2.32 21.10 20.14
N GLN A 188 -3.52 21.01 19.57
CA GLN A 188 -4.72 21.65 20.13
C GLN A 188 -5.55 20.68 20.99
N SER A 189 -6.26 21.25 21.96
CA SER A 189 -7.23 20.53 22.78
C SER A 189 -8.66 20.57 22.20
N LYS A 190 -8.95 21.47 21.25
CA LYS A 190 -10.27 21.59 20.62
C LYS A 190 -10.46 20.56 19.48
N PRO A 191 -11.70 20.17 19.15
CA PRO A 191 -12.99 20.62 19.71
C PRO A 191 -13.44 19.82 20.93
N TYR A 192 -12.69 18.80 21.33
CA TYR A 192 -13.10 17.90 22.40
C TYR A 192 -12.69 18.41 23.78
N SER A 193 -13.17 17.76 24.85
CA SER A 193 -12.67 18.02 26.19
C SER A 193 -11.21 17.56 26.33
N ASN A 194 -10.47 18.17 27.25
CA ASN A 194 -9.06 17.87 27.49
C ASN A 194 -8.78 16.37 27.71
N SER A 195 -9.74 15.61 28.26
CA SER A 195 -9.56 14.19 28.53
C SER A 195 -9.46 13.31 27.28
N ILE A 196 -10.01 13.74 26.14
CA ILE A 196 -10.06 12.96 24.89
C ILE A 196 -9.53 13.72 23.67
N ALA A 197 -9.17 14.98 23.83
CA ALA A 197 -8.60 15.82 22.80
C ALA A 197 -7.32 15.25 22.17
N VAL A 198 -6.89 15.77 21.03
CA VAL A 198 -5.66 15.30 20.34
C VAL A 198 -4.42 15.58 21.18
N ALA A 199 -4.28 16.80 21.71
CA ALA A 199 -3.41 17.12 22.82
C ALA A 199 -4.22 17.02 24.12
N MET A 200 -4.05 15.89 24.81
CA MET A 200 -4.89 15.51 25.95
C MET A 200 -4.26 15.91 27.28
N GLN A 201 -5.12 16.23 28.24
CA GLN A 201 -4.76 16.46 29.64
C GLN A 201 -5.83 15.88 30.57
N ARG A 202 -5.42 14.92 31.42
CA ARG A 202 -6.21 14.33 32.51
C ARG A 202 -5.49 14.57 33.84
N THR A 203 -6.06 14.09 34.93
CA THR A 203 -5.44 14.15 36.26
C THR A 203 -4.19 13.27 36.33
N ASP A 204 -4.25 12.06 35.77
CA ASP A 204 -3.23 11.00 35.81
C ASP A 204 -2.24 11.02 34.63
N ALA A 205 -2.68 11.47 33.44
CA ALA A 205 -1.89 11.40 32.21
C ALA A 205 -2.03 12.69 31.37
N MET A 206 -1.07 12.92 30.48
CA MET A 206 -1.08 14.02 29.51
C MET A 206 -0.30 13.69 28.25
N THR A 207 -0.51 14.45 27.18
CA THR A 207 0.44 14.51 26.08
C THR A 207 1.76 15.07 26.61
N VAL A 208 2.81 14.25 26.62
CA VAL A 208 4.13 14.59 27.17
C VAL A 208 5.16 14.96 26.11
N SER A 209 4.84 14.73 24.83
CA SER A 209 5.66 15.19 23.72
C SER A 209 4.91 15.15 22.39
N THR A 210 5.28 16.04 21.48
CA THR A 210 4.96 15.95 20.04
C THR A 210 6.25 15.76 19.26
N THR A 211 6.32 14.76 18.39
CA THR A 211 7.43 14.54 17.45
C THR A 211 6.96 14.83 16.03
N VAL A 212 7.71 15.63 15.28
CA VAL A 212 7.49 15.91 13.87
C VAL A 212 8.65 15.31 13.08
N ILE A 213 8.35 14.48 12.08
CA ILE A 213 9.34 13.94 11.14
C ILE A 213 8.97 14.42 9.74
N LYS A 214 9.89 15.07 9.05
CA LYS A 214 9.76 15.47 7.66
C LYS A 214 10.75 14.69 6.82
N VAL A 215 10.26 13.94 5.86
CA VAL A 215 11.08 13.12 4.94
C VAL A 215 11.00 13.76 3.56
N THR A 216 12.15 14.07 2.98
CA THR A 216 12.32 14.58 1.61
C THR A 216 13.07 13.56 0.75
N SER A 217 13.45 13.93 -0.48
CA SER A 217 14.38 13.10 -1.27
C SER A 217 15.79 13.05 -0.66
N ALA A 218 16.24 14.15 -0.05
CA ALA A 218 17.64 14.33 0.35
C ALA A 218 17.90 14.01 1.83
N ASP A 219 16.92 14.27 2.70
CA ASP A 219 17.08 14.16 4.14
C ASP A 219 15.79 13.85 4.90
N THR A 220 15.99 13.48 6.15
CA THR A 220 14.93 13.39 7.15
C THR A 220 15.23 14.32 8.31
N GLN A 221 14.30 15.22 8.60
CA GLN A 221 14.33 16.13 9.73
C GLN A 221 13.41 15.63 10.84
N LEU A 222 13.93 15.45 12.05
CA LEU A 222 13.16 15.12 13.25
C LEU A 222 13.18 16.30 14.22
N THR A 223 12.01 16.85 14.52
CA THR A 223 11.81 17.92 15.51
C THR A 223 11.03 17.38 16.70
N TYR A 224 11.58 17.57 17.90
CA TYR A 224 10.99 17.10 19.15
C TYR A 224 10.54 18.26 20.03
N TYR A 225 9.25 18.24 20.37
CA TYR A 225 8.61 19.14 21.32
C TYR A 225 8.32 18.35 22.59
N GLU A 226 9.05 18.66 23.65
CA GLU A 226 8.88 18.05 24.97
C GLU A 226 7.56 18.50 25.63
N GLY A 227 7.15 17.96 26.77
CA GLY A 227 6.01 18.49 27.53
C GLY A 227 4.66 18.57 26.79
N HIS A 228 3.67 19.17 27.47
CA HIS A 228 2.35 19.41 26.89
C HIS A 228 2.32 20.72 26.11
N PRO A 229 1.55 20.83 25.01
CA PRO A 229 1.51 22.04 24.19
C PRO A 229 1.16 23.34 24.92
N SER A 230 0.33 23.29 25.97
CA SER A 230 0.00 24.47 26.77
C SER A 230 1.16 25.00 27.62
N GLN A 231 2.20 24.20 27.83
CA GLN A 231 3.37 24.53 28.64
C GLN A 231 4.57 24.96 27.77
N GLN A 232 4.38 25.06 26.45
CA GLN A 232 5.47 25.29 25.49
C GLN A 232 5.14 26.29 24.40
N SER A 233 6.10 27.16 24.10
CA SER A 233 6.01 28.13 23.00
C SER A 233 6.90 27.80 21.79
N HIS A 234 7.97 27.01 21.94
CA HIS A 234 8.96 26.72 20.88
C HIS A 234 9.44 25.25 20.91
N GLY A 235 10.07 24.77 19.82
CA GLY A 235 10.61 23.41 19.72
C GLY A 235 11.96 23.26 20.43
N ASN A 236 12.15 22.13 21.13
CA ASN A 236 13.28 21.96 22.06
C ASN A 236 14.52 21.31 21.41
N ALA A 237 14.34 20.46 20.38
CA ALA A 237 15.48 19.85 19.69
C ALA A 237 15.13 19.49 18.23
N MET A 238 16.10 19.70 17.33
CA MET A 238 15.98 19.41 15.90
C MET A 238 17.18 18.62 15.44
N PHE A 239 16.93 17.53 14.72
CA PHE A 239 17.94 16.62 14.21
C PHE A 239 17.76 16.45 12.71
N LEU A 240 18.86 16.49 11.98
CA LEU A 240 18.88 16.29 10.55
C LEU A 240 19.67 15.02 10.24
N VAL A 241 19.03 14.08 9.53
CA VAL A 241 19.65 12.85 9.05
C VAL A 241 19.71 12.94 7.53
N ARG A 242 20.90 13.13 6.96
CA ARG A 242 21.08 13.12 5.50
C ARG A 242 20.99 11.70 4.97
N HIS A 243 20.30 11.52 3.85
CA HIS A 243 20.15 10.19 3.27
C HIS A 243 21.47 9.74 2.62
N LYS A 244 21.94 8.54 2.99
CA LYS A 244 23.03 7.86 2.24
C LYS A 244 22.49 7.13 1.02
N SER A 245 21.29 6.58 1.15
CA SER A 245 20.49 6.01 0.06
C SER A 245 19.02 6.15 0.45
N ALA A 246 18.29 7.08 -0.16
CA ALA A 246 16.88 7.24 0.15
C ALA A 246 16.08 6.04 -0.40
N LEU A 247 15.40 5.29 0.49
CA LEU A 247 14.36 4.37 0.04
C LEU A 247 13.29 5.19 -0.69
N HIS A 248 12.93 4.76 -1.90
CA HIS A 248 11.90 5.41 -2.72
C HIS A 248 12.13 6.90 -2.87
N THR A 249 13.22 7.24 -3.56
CA THR A 249 13.55 8.63 -3.87
C THR A 249 12.37 9.26 -4.65
N PRO A 250 11.77 10.35 -4.16
CA PRO A 250 10.81 11.10 -4.95
C PRO A 250 11.56 11.62 -6.17
N VAL A 251 11.19 11.12 -7.35
CA VAL A 251 11.72 11.63 -8.60
C VAL A 251 11.23 13.08 -8.73
N ALA A 252 12.14 13.99 -9.06
CA ALA A 252 11.75 15.33 -9.43
C ALA A 252 10.96 15.24 -10.73
N HIS A 253 9.63 15.31 -10.64
CA HIS A 253 8.78 15.41 -11.81
C HIS A 253 8.57 16.88 -12.09
N ASP A 254 8.73 17.29 -13.35
CA ASP A 254 8.29 18.60 -13.79
C ASP A 254 6.83 18.80 -13.32
N GLN A 255 6.43 20.03 -12.98
CA GLN A 255 5.08 20.34 -12.52
C GLN A 255 4.05 20.22 -13.66
N SER A 256 4.24 19.27 -14.58
CA SER A 256 3.33 18.92 -15.63
C SER A 256 2.06 18.35 -15.00
N THR A 257 0.96 19.03 -15.25
CA THR A 257 -0.37 18.50 -15.03
C THR A 257 -0.53 17.23 -15.87
N TRP A 258 -0.81 16.11 -15.20
CA TRP A 258 -1.01 14.82 -15.85
C TRP A 258 -2.43 14.74 -16.41
N VAL A 259 -2.69 15.40 -17.54
CA VAL A 259 -4.03 15.40 -18.15
C VAL A 259 -4.34 14.02 -18.74
N THR A 260 -4.96 13.16 -17.94
CA THR A 260 -5.41 11.83 -18.40
C THR A 260 -6.85 11.91 -18.88
N ARG A 261 -7.08 11.70 -20.17
CA ARG A 261 -8.43 11.67 -20.73
C ARG A 261 -8.64 10.46 -21.63
N ILE A 262 -9.51 9.55 -21.19
CA ILE A 262 -9.89 8.35 -21.93
C ILE A 262 -11.03 8.71 -22.90
N GLN A 263 -10.79 8.47 -24.19
CA GLN A 263 -11.78 8.65 -25.24
C GLN A 263 -12.16 7.29 -25.82
N PHE A 264 -13.29 6.71 -25.37
CA PHE A 264 -13.65 5.35 -25.77
C PHE A 264 -13.93 5.21 -27.26
N LYS A 265 -14.43 6.26 -27.92
CA LYS A 265 -14.67 6.24 -29.37
C LYS A 265 -13.37 5.98 -30.14
N THR A 266 -12.34 6.77 -29.85
CA THR A 266 -11.01 6.65 -30.46
C THR A 266 -10.39 5.28 -30.16
N LEU A 267 -10.45 4.85 -28.90
CA LEU A 267 -9.98 3.53 -28.48
C LEU A 267 -10.68 2.37 -29.22
N PHE A 268 -12.01 2.43 -29.37
CA PHE A 268 -12.77 1.42 -30.10
C PHE A 268 -12.39 1.39 -31.59
N GLN A 269 -12.19 2.57 -32.20
CA GLN A 269 -11.77 2.68 -33.60
C GLN A 269 -10.36 2.12 -33.83
N GLU A 270 -9.43 2.34 -32.90
CA GLU A 270 -8.06 1.84 -32.98
C GLU A 270 -7.94 0.34 -32.70
N LYS A 271 -8.62 -0.17 -31.65
CA LYS A 271 -8.45 -1.55 -31.16
C LYS A 271 -9.42 -2.55 -31.79
N ALA A 272 -10.57 -2.09 -32.29
CA ALA A 272 -11.59 -2.93 -32.90
C ALA A 272 -12.24 -2.23 -34.12
N PRO A 273 -11.45 -1.90 -35.16
CA PRO A 273 -11.92 -1.08 -36.29
C PRO A 273 -13.12 -1.68 -37.02
N GLN A 274 -13.13 -3.00 -37.22
CA GLN A 274 -14.24 -3.71 -37.89
C GLN A 274 -15.55 -3.62 -37.09
N LEU A 275 -15.49 -3.79 -35.77
CA LEU A 275 -16.66 -3.66 -34.89
C LEU A 275 -17.14 -2.20 -34.84
N ALA A 276 -16.20 -1.26 -34.76
CA ALA A 276 -16.50 0.17 -34.74
C ALA A 276 -17.20 0.66 -36.02
N GLN A 277 -16.87 0.09 -37.18
CA GLN A 277 -17.52 0.39 -38.46
C GLN A 277 -18.92 -0.22 -38.57
N SER A 278 -19.17 -1.38 -37.93
CA SER A 278 -20.48 -2.05 -37.96
C SER A 278 -21.51 -1.50 -36.96
N LEU A 279 -21.07 -0.71 -35.98
CA LEU A 279 -21.95 -0.19 -34.93
C LEU A 279 -22.75 1.01 -35.43
N PRO A 280 -24.09 1.05 -35.22
CA PRO A 280 -24.89 2.21 -35.61
C PRO A 280 -24.45 3.44 -34.83
N SER A 281 -24.57 4.63 -35.45
CA SER A 281 -24.11 5.91 -34.86
C SER A 281 -24.71 6.20 -33.48
N ILE A 282 -25.95 5.72 -33.23
CA ILE A 282 -26.66 5.87 -31.96
C ILE A 282 -26.13 4.95 -30.84
N ALA A 283 -25.37 3.89 -31.17
CA ALA A 283 -24.81 2.97 -30.20
C ALA A 283 -23.65 3.58 -29.39
N PHE A 284 -22.89 4.52 -29.97
CA PHE A 284 -21.75 5.13 -29.29
C PHE A 284 -22.14 5.96 -28.05
N PRO A 285 -23.15 6.85 -28.09
CA PRO A 285 -23.66 7.52 -26.89
C PRO A 285 -24.06 6.54 -25.79
N LEU A 286 -24.76 5.44 -26.14
CA LEU A 286 -25.14 4.40 -25.19
C LEU A 286 -23.91 3.71 -24.59
N LEU A 287 -22.94 3.32 -25.42
CA LEU A 287 -21.72 2.65 -24.99
C LEU A 287 -20.90 3.54 -24.03
N ARG A 288 -20.75 4.83 -24.34
CA ARG A 288 -20.10 5.81 -23.44
C ARG A 288 -20.80 5.93 -22.09
N TRP A 289 -22.13 5.85 -22.08
CA TRP A 289 -22.92 5.83 -20.85
C TRP A 289 -22.77 4.52 -20.07
N VAL A 290 -22.76 3.37 -20.75
CA VAL A 290 -22.53 2.05 -20.13
C VAL A 290 -21.15 2.01 -19.46
N LEU A 291 -20.10 2.39 -20.21
CA LEU A 291 -18.70 2.46 -19.76
C LEU A 291 -18.43 3.60 -18.79
N ARG A 292 -19.41 4.47 -18.52
CA ARG A 292 -19.30 5.61 -17.60
C ARG A 292 -18.14 6.57 -17.93
N GLU A 293 -17.87 6.82 -19.21
CA GLU A 293 -16.74 7.64 -19.66
C GLU A 293 -16.61 8.98 -18.93
N ARG A 294 -17.72 9.73 -18.81
CA ARG A 294 -17.73 11.03 -18.13
C ARG A 294 -17.34 10.93 -16.65
N ALA A 295 -17.85 9.91 -15.97
CA ALA A 295 -17.56 9.70 -14.55
C ALA A 295 -16.11 9.24 -14.35
N LEU A 296 -15.61 8.36 -15.24
CA LEU A 296 -14.21 7.92 -15.22
C LEU A 296 -13.26 9.10 -15.44
N ASN A 297 -13.50 9.92 -16.48
CA ASN A 297 -12.67 11.11 -16.73
C ASN A 297 -12.78 12.14 -15.60
N SER A 298 -13.97 12.30 -14.98
CA SER A 298 -14.12 13.17 -13.81
C SER A 298 -13.42 12.65 -12.55
N LEU A 299 -13.22 11.33 -12.45
CA LEU A 299 -12.41 10.74 -11.38
C LEU A 299 -10.92 10.91 -11.69
N LEU A 300 -10.51 10.62 -12.93
CA LEU A 300 -9.12 10.77 -13.38
C LEU A 300 -8.61 12.21 -13.25
N SER A 301 -9.45 13.20 -13.57
CA SER A 301 -9.10 14.62 -13.44
C SER A 301 -8.79 15.06 -12.01
N ARG A 302 -9.21 14.29 -10.99
CA ARG A 302 -8.84 14.55 -9.58
C ARG A 302 -7.39 14.16 -9.28
N PHE A 303 -6.79 13.37 -10.15
CA PHE A 303 -5.42 12.88 -10.02
C PHE A 303 -4.43 13.69 -10.87
N ASP A 304 -4.86 14.64 -11.69
CA ASP A 304 -3.98 15.40 -12.60
C ASP A 304 -2.78 16.07 -11.89
N TYR A 305 -2.87 16.34 -10.59
CA TYR A 305 -1.82 16.94 -9.75
C TYR A 305 -1.16 15.95 -8.78
N VAL A 306 -1.50 14.66 -8.88
CA VAL A 306 -0.95 13.60 -8.02
C VAL A 306 0.27 13.03 -8.72
N ALA A 307 1.37 12.90 -7.99
CA ALA A 307 2.56 12.27 -8.56
C ALA A 307 2.28 10.80 -8.92
N PRO A 308 2.89 10.27 -10.00
CA PRO A 308 2.73 8.88 -10.42
C PRO A 308 2.81 7.88 -9.28
N GLU A 309 3.81 8.00 -8.41
CA GLU A 309 4.09 7.07 -7.30
C GLU A 309 2.95 6.97 -6.27
N GLN A 310 2.11 8.00 -6.18
CA GLN A 310 0.97 8.06 -5.27
C GLN A 310 -0.37 7.73 -5.92
N PHE A 311 -0.39 7.63 -7.25
CA PHE A 311 -1.63 7.48 -8.02
C PHE A 311 -2.49 6.33 -7.49
N CYS A 312 -1.89 5.15 -7.30
CA CYS A 312 -2.63 3.98 -6.83
C CYS A 312 -3.10 4.11 -5.38
N ASP A 313 -2.29 4.66 -4.47
CA ASP A 313 -2.69 4.86 -3.08
C ASP A 313 -3.86 5.85 -2.97
N THR A 314 -3.76 6.99 -3.68
CA THR A 314 -4.82 8.01 -3.71
C THR A 314 -6.09 7.45 -4.36
N ALA A 315 -5.97 6.65 -5.43
CA ALA A 315 -7.12 5.98 -6.03
C ALA A 315 -7.81 5.02 -5.05
N LEU A 316 -7.07 4.19 -4.31
CA LEU A 316 -7.65 3.29 -3.30
C LEU A 316 -8.36 4.07 -2.19
N ARG A 317 -7.78 5.20 -1.75
CA ARG A 317 -8.40 6.08 -0.75
C ARG A 317 -9.72 6.68 -1.24
N GLU A 318 -9.74 7.26 -2.44
CA GLU A 318 -10.94 7.86 -3.03
C GLU A 318 -12.07 6.84 -3.22
N ILE A 319 -11.72 5.60 -3.58
CA ILE A 319 -12.69 4.51 -3.78
C ILE A 319 -13.12 3.88 -2.44
N GLY A 320 -12.33 4.07 -1.36
CA GLY A 320 -12.59 3.52 -0.03
C GLY A 320 -12.23 2.04 0.08
N VAL A 321 -11.14 1.61 -0.57
CA VAL A 321 -10.64 0.23 -0.55
C VAL A 321 -9.52 0.08 0.46
N ASN A 322 -9.61 -0.96 1.28
CA ASN A 322 -8.58 -1.37 2.23
C ASN A 322 -7.95 -2.68 1.77
N VAL A 323 -6.65 -2.82 2.01
CA VAL A 323 -5.87 -3.98 1.54
C VAL A 323 -5.17 -4.64 2.72
N ASN A 324 -5.60 -5.84 3.07
CA ASN A 324 -4.91 -6.70 4.01
C ASN A 324 -4.00 -7.65 3.25
N VAL A 325 -2.86 -7.98 3.86
CA VAL A 325 -1.83 -8.81 3.25
C VAL A 325 -1.51 -9.95 4.20
N GLU A 326 -1.59 -11.18 3.71
CA GLU A 326 -1.09 -12.38 4.36
C GLU A 326 0.07 -12.91 3.51
N ALA A 327 1.28 -12.68 3.99
CA ALA A 327 2.51 -13.07 3.31
C ALA A 327 3.36 -13.96 4.22
N GLU A 328 3.99 -14.97 3.63
CA GLU A 328 4.92 -15.84 4.34
C GLU A 328 6.33 -15.26 4.32
N ARG A 329 6.80 -14.86 3.13
CA ARG A 329 8.13 -14.29 2.91
C ARG A 329 8.15 -13.49 1.61
N TRP A 330 8.60 -12.25 1.67
CA TRP A 330 8.89 -11.47 0.46
C TRP A 330 10.29 -11.79 -0.08
N PRO A 331 10.47 -12.00 -1.40
CA PRO A 331 11.79 -12.19 -1.99
C PRO A 331 12.60 -10.89 -2.03
N GLU A 332 13.93 -11.00 -2.03
CA GLU A 332 14.80 -9.85 -2.26
C GLU A 332 14.69 -9.33 -3.70
N GLN A 333 14.99 -8.05 -3.92
CA GLN A 333 15.04 -7.46 -5.27
C GLN A 333 16.01 -8.22 -6.20
N SER A 334 17.13 -8.72 -5.64
CA SER A 334 18.14 -9.51 -6.35
C SER A 334 17.62 -10.85 -6.88
N GLU A 335 16.51 -11.36 -6.32
CA GLU A 335 15.83 -12.57 -6.81
C GLU A 335 14.95 -12.29 -8.05
N ARG A 336 14.91 -11.02 -8.51
CA ARG A 336 14.21 -10.54 -9.71
C ARG A 336 12.76 -11.04 -9.80
N PRO A 337 11.94 -10.86 -8.76
CA PRO A 337 10.68 -11.57 -8.59
C PRO A 337 9.65 -11.31 -9.71
N VAL A 338 8.88 -12.35 -10.03
CA VAL A 338 7.76 -12.34 -10.97
C VAL A 338 6.48 -12.72 -10.21
N PHE A 339 5.66 -11.73 -9.90
CA PHE A 339 4.39 -11.87 -9.20
C PHE A 339 3.29 -12.31 -10.17
N LEU A 340 2.70 -13.47 -9.91
CA LEU A 340 1.62 -14.04 -10.72
C LEU A 340 0.35 -14.11 -9.87
N SER A 341 -0.71 -13.42 -10.30
CA SER A 341 -1.96 -13.33 -9.53
C SER A 341 -3.19 -13.72 -10.36
N ASN A 342 -4.23 -14.16 -9.67
CA ASN A 342 -5.58 -14.17 -10.23
C ASN A 342 -6.13 -12.73 -10.36
N HIS A 343 -7.19 -12.55 -11.15
CA HIS A 343 -7.72 -11.22 -11.52
C HIS A 343 -9.24 -11.06 -11.29
N PRO A 344 -9.75 -11.12 -10.06
CA PRO A 344 -11.20 -11.07 -9.79
C PRO A 344 -11.92 -9.80 -10.24
N SER A 345 -11.38 -8.62 -9.95
CA SER A 345 -12.06 -7.32 -10.12
C SER A 345 -11.58 -6.51 -11.32
N GLY A 346 -10.57 -6.98 -12.05
CA GLY A 346 -10.05 -6.26 -13.21
C GLY A 346 -9.15 -5.10 -12.80
N GLY A 347 -9.38 -3.91 -13.34
CA GLY A 347 -8.49 -2.75 -13.12
C GLY A 347 -8.19 -2.44 -11.66
N LEU A 348 -9.14 -2.71 -10.75
CA LEU A 348 -8.96 -2.50 -9.32
C LEU A 348 -7.94 -3.48 -8.70
N ASP A 349 -7.84 -4.71 -9.19
CA ASP A 349 -6.80 -5.67 -8.77
C ASP A 349 -5.40 -5.13 -9.08
N GLY A 350 -5.25 -4.53 -10.28
CA GLY A 350 -4.01 -3.90 -10.69
C GLY A 350 -3.63 -2.76 -9.75
N ILE A 351 -4.57 -1.87 -9.45
CA ILE A 351 -4.36 -0.75 -8.51
C ILE A 351 -3.95 -1.28 -7.12
N VAL A 352 -4.63 -2.31 -6.61
CA VAL A 352 -4.32 -2.93 -5.30
C VAL A 352 -2.91 -3.52 -5.26
N LEU A 353 -2.56 -4.34 -6.24
CA LEU A 353 -1.25 -5.00 -6.27
C LEU A 353 -0.12 -4.02 -6.52
N ILE A 354 -0.32 -3.01 -7.37
CA ILE A 354 0.69 -1.97 -7.61
C ILE A 354 0.93 -1.14 -6.35
N ALA A 355 -0.13 -0.67 -5.69
CA ALA A 355 -0.03 0.09 -4.44
C ALA A 355 0.74 -0.69 -3.37
N MET A 356 0.48 -2.00 -3.25
CA MET A 356 1.15 -2.89 -2.30
C MET A 356 2.61 -3.20 -2.68
N LEU A 357 2.86 -3.62 -3.91
CA LEU A 357 4.17 -4.10 -4.34
C LEU A 357 5.16 -2.97 -4.52
N LYS A 358 4.76 -1.78 -5.00
CA LYS A 358 5.67 -0.64 -5.16
C LYS A 358 6.23 -0.11 -3.83
N LYS A 359 5.59 -0.41 -2.69
CA LYS A 359 6.18 -0.14 -1.35
C LYS A 359 7.46 -0.93 -1.09
N ARG A 360 7.57 -2.11 -1.68
CA ARG A 360 8.73 -3.00 -1.56
C ARG A 360 9.67 -2.89 -2.76
N TYR A 361 9.08 -2.73 -3.94
CA TYR A 361 9.75 -2.81 -5.24
C TYR A 361 9.45 -1.53 -6.04
N PRO A 362 10.15 -0.42 -5.78
CA PRO A 362 9.89 0.86 -6.46
C PRO A 362 9.86 0.73 -8.00
N ASP A 363 10.76 -0.10 -8.56
CA ASP A 363 10.92 -0.29 -10.01
C ASP A 363 9.96 -1.31 -10.64
N LEU A 364 8.94 -1.77 -9.90
CA LEU A 364 7.96 -2.75 -10.39
C LEU A 364 7.41 -2.39 -11.77
N LYS A 365 7.48 -3.35 -12.70
CA LYS A 365 6.83 -3.31 -14.00
C LYS A 365 5.60 -4.19 -14.02
N VAL A 366 4.59 -3.81 -14.81
CA VAL A 366 3.29 -4.46 -14.85
C VAL A 366 2.97 -4.85 -16.28
N VAL A 367 2.78 -6.14 -16.53
CA VAL A 367 2.32 -6.64 -17.81
C VAL A 367 0.83 -6.37 -17.93
N ALA A 368 0.45 -5.49 -18.85
CA ALA A 368 -0.95 -5.12 -19.04
C ALA A 368 -1.27 -4.74 -20.49
N ASN A 369 -2.55 -4.56 -20.76
CA ASN A 369 -3.03 -4.11 -22.05
C ASN A 369 -2.48 -2.71 -22.38
N ASP A 370 -2.10 -2.50 -23.64
CA ASP A 370 -1.53 -1.23 -24.11
C ASP A 370 -2.48 -0.03 -23.95
N VAL A 371 -3.80 -0.24 -23.84
CA VAL A 371 -4.76 0.80 -23.48
C VAL A 371 -4.43 1.49 -22.15
N LEU A 372 -3.83 0.78 -21.19
CA LEU A 372 -3.45 1.39 -19.90
C LEU A 372 -2.29 2.39 -20.03
N GLN A 373 -1.55 2.41 -21.14
CA GLN A 373 -0.53 3.43 -21.39
C GLN A 373 -1.12 4.82 -21.63
N GLN A 374 -2.45 4.93 -21.83
CA GLN A 374 -3.14 6.22 -21.87
C GLN A 374 -3.27 6.88 -20.48
N ILE A 375 -3.06 6.10 -19.41
CA ILE A 375 -2.98 6.64 -18.05
C ILE A 375 -1.55 7.06 -17.82
N GLU A 376 -1.28 8.36 -17.96
CA GLU A 376 0.10 8.88 -17.98
C GLU A 376 0.87 8.51 -16.70
N HIS A 377 0.21 8.53 -15.54
CA HIS A 377 0.74 8.08 -14.25
C HIS A 377 1.32 6.66 -14.22
N MET A 378 0.84 5.75 -15.08
CA MET A 378 1.22 4.34 -15.08
C MET A 378 2.09 3.95 -16.28
N LYS A 379 2.26 4.86 -17.25
CA LYS A 379 2.85 4.59 -18.56
C LYS A 379 4.23 3.93 -18.48
N ASP A 380 5.09 4.44 -17.60
CA ASP A 380 6.47 3.94 -17.44
C ASP A 380 6.56 2.60 -16.72
N TRP A 381 5.49 2.17 -16.07
CA TRP A 381 5.43 0.89 -15.38
C TRP A 381 4.85 -0.20 -16.27
N VAL A 382 4.09 0.14 -17.31
CA VAL A 382 3.36 -0.82 -18.15
C VAL A 382 4.30 -1.44 -19.18
N ILE A 383 4.43 -2.78 -19.13
CA ILE A 383 4.94 -3.61 -20.22
C ILE A 383 3.74 -3.95 -21.11
N PRO A 384 3.63 -3.35 -22.31
CA PRO A 384 2.42 -3.49 -23.12
C PRO A 384 2.35 -4.88 -23.76
N VAL A 385 1.24 -5.56 -23.53
CA VAL A 385 0.85 -6.78 -24.24
C VAL A 385 -0.48 -6.56 -24.95
N ASN A 386 -0.55 -6.96 -26.22
CA ASN A 386 -1.77 -6.81 -26.98
C ASN A 386 -2.70 -8.01 -26.77
N VAL A 387 -3.89 -7.75 -26.23
CA VAL A 387 -4.97 -8.75 -26.04
C VAL A 387 -5.82 -8.93 -27.31
N PHE A 388 -5.81 -7.93 -28.21
CA PHE A 388 -6.64 -7.87 -29.42
C PHE A 388 -5.83 -7.90 -30.73
N GLY A 389 -4.53 -8.25 -30.69
CA GLY A 389 -3.63 -8.09 -31.84
C GLY A 389 -2.36 -8.95 -31.81
N ASN A 390 -1.24 -8.41 -32.31
CA ASN A 390 -0.05 -9.18 -32.71
C ASN A 390 0.71 -9.85 -31.54
N ALA A 391 0.50 -11.17 -31.38
CA ALA A 391 1.13 -12.01 -30.37
C ALA A 391 2.68 -11.98 -30.39
N LYS A 392 3.30 -11.79 -31.56
CA LYS A 392 4.77 -11.74 -31.69
C LYS A 392 5.38 -10.53 -30.98
N ARG A 393 4.74 -9.37 -31.07
CA ARG A 393 5.20 -8.15 -30.39
C ARG A 393 5.03 -8.25 -28.88
N SER A 394 3.91 -8.80 -28.41
CA SER A 394 3.68 -9.08 -26.99
C SER A 394 4.76 -10.00 -26.40
N LEU A 395 5.11 -11.08 -27.12
CA LEU A 395 6.16 -12.00 -26.67
C LEU A 395 7.54 -11.34 -26.62
N SER A 396 7.89 -10.52 -27.62
CA SER A 396 9.16 -9.78 -27.64
C SER A 396 9.28 -8.80 -26.45
N ASN A 397 8.23 -8.04 -26.16
CA ASN A 397 8.19 -7.14 -25.00
C ASN A 397 8.36 -7.92 -23.68
N LEU A 398 7.70 -9.09 -23.56
CA LEU A 398 7.84 -9.95 -22.39
C LEU A 398 9.25 -10.49 -22.25
N GLN A 399 9.86 -11.00 -23.32
CA GLN A 399 11.24 -11.50 -23.28
C GLN A 399 12.20 -10.41 -22.80
N LYS A 400 12.12 -9.20 -23.40
CA LYS A 400 12.94 -8.07 -22.99
C LYS A 400 12.73 -7.68 -21.52
N ALA A 401 11.50 -7.71 -21.03
CA ALA A 401 11.22 -7.46 -19.62
C ALA A 401 11.80 -8.54 -18.71
N PHE A 402 11.71 -9.81 -19.13
CA PHE A 402 12.27 -10.94 -18.38
C PHE A 402 13.80 -10.93 -18.34
N ASP A 403 14.47 -10.37 -19.34
CA ASP A 403 15.92 -10.12 -19.31
C ASP A 403 16.33 -9.06 -18.28
N GLY A 404 15.45 -8.10 -17.98
CA GLY A 404 15.69 -7.02 -17.02
C GLY A 404 15.82 -7.46 -15.55
N VAL A 405 16.23 -6.52 -14.70
CA VAL A 405 16.36 -6.72 -13.23
C VAL A 405 15.08 -6.38 -12.48
N GLU A 406 14.17 -5.64 -13.11
CA GLU A 406 12.99 -5.06 -12.50
C GLU A 406 11.94 -6.13 -12.17
N PRO A 407 11.36 -6.14 -10.96
CA PRO A 407 10.25 -7.02 -10.62
C PRO A 407 9.07 -6.89 -11.59
N ILE A 408 8.37 -7.99 -11.83
CA ILE A 408 7.27 -8.04 -12.81
C ILE A 408 5.98 -8.49 -12.13
N LEU A 409 4.89 -7.77 -12.35
CA LEU A 409 3.54 -8.19 -12.02
C LEU A 409 2.80 -8.64 -13.29
N MET A 410 2.14 -9.80 -13.25
CA MET A 410 1.36 -10.34 -14.37
C MET A 410 0.12 -11.12 -13.90
N PHE A 411 -0.94 -11.08 -14.72
CA PHE A 411 -2.16 -11.88 -14.56
C PHE A 411 -2.20 -12.98 -15.64
N PRO A 412 -1.77 -14.23 -15.35
CA PRO A 412 -1.47 -15.23 -16.40
C PRO A 412 -2.67 -15.70 -17.21
N ALA A 413 -3.89 -15.60 -16.66
CA ALA A 413 -5.12 -15.96 -17.35
C ALA A 413 -5.49 -14.97 -18.47
N GLY A 414 -4.99 -13.73 -18.42
CA GLY A 414 -5.31 -12.67 -19.39
C GLY A 414 -6.77 -12.22 -19.38
N LYS A 415 -7.58 -12.69 -18.42
CA LYS A 415 -9.00 -12.34 -18.26
C LYS A 415 -9.36 -12.25 -16.79
N THR A 416 -10.48 -11.59 -16.49
CA THR A 416 -10.94 -11.45 -15.11
C THR A 416 -11.66 -12.70 -14.62
N ALA A 417 -11.53 -13.01 -13.33
CA ALA A 417 -12.14 -14.19 -12.72
C ALA A 417 -13.67 -14.10 -12.68
N ARG A 418 -14.34 -15.25 -12.74
CA ARG A 418 -15.80 -15.39 -12.66
C ARG A 418 -16.15 -16.45 -11.64
N ARG A 419 -17.36 -16.36 -11.10
CA ARG A 419 -17.91 -17.50 -10.34
C ARG A 419 -18.24 -18.64 -11.30
N ASN A 420 -17.64 -19.80 -11.09
CA ASN A 420 -17.94 -21.03 -11.80
C ASN A 420 -19.32 -21.59 -11.37
N ALA A 421 -19.70 -22.76 -11.91
CA ALA A 421 -20.97 -23.41 -11.58
C ALA A 421 -21.13 -23.75 -10.09
N LEU A 422 -20.00 -24.00 -9.40
CA LEU A 422 -19.93 -24.27 -7.96
C LEU A 422 -19.96 -22.99 -7.12
N GLY A 423 -20.03 -21.81 -7.75
CA GLY A 423 -20.04 -20.52 -7.07
C GLY A 423 -18.65 -20.00 -6.67
N GLU A 424 -17.60 -20.71 -7.05
CA GLU A 424 -16.21 -20.43 -6.73
C GLU A 424 -15.57 -19.52 -7.76
N LEU A 425 -14.65 -18.67 -7.30
CA LEU A 425 -13.93 -17.78 -8.20
C LEU A 425 -12.96 -18.60 -9.06
N ASP A 426 -12.92 -18.34 -10.36
CA ASP A 426 -12.02 -18.99 -11.32
C ASP A 426 -11.75 -18.06 -12.51
N ASP A 427 -10.49 -17.80 -12.82
CA ASP A 427 -10.07 -17.04 -14.01
C ASP A 427 -9.65 -17.91 -15.18
N GLY A 428 -9.85 -19.23 -15.12
CA GLY A 428 -9.53 -20.19 -16.17
C GLY A 428 -8.04 -20.49 -16.28
N ASP A 429 -7.61 -21.00 -17.43
CA ASP A 429 -6.26 -21.54 -17.55
C ASP A 429 -5.18 -20.46 -17.49
N TRP A 430 -4.16 -20.68 -16.65
CA TRP A 430 -3.00 -19.81 -16.57
C TRP A 430 -1.98 -20.20 -17.63
N SER A 431 -1.52 -19.21 -18.41
CA SER A 431 -0.47 -19.42 -19.40
C SER A 431 0.82 -19.93 -18.75
N GLY A 432 1.45 -20.95 -19.34
CA GLY A 432 2.77 -21.43 -18.91
C GLY A 432 3.95 -20.54 -19.36
N VAL A 433 3.71 -19.53 -20.20
CA VAL A 433 4.77 -18.66 -20.74
C VAL A 433 5.55 -17.93 -19.63
N PRO A 434 4.91 -17.30 -18.62
CA PRO A 434 5.64 -16.59 -17.57
C PRO A 434 6.53 -17.52 -16.74
N VAL A 435 6.07 -18.75 -16.48
CA VAL A 435 6.85 -19.77 -15.74
C VAL A 435 8.06 -20.23 -16.56
N LYS A 436 7.87 -20.49 -17.86
CA LYS A 436 8.96 -20.85 -18.78
C LYS A 436 10.02 -19.75 -18.90
N LEU A 437 9.58 -18.49 -18.99
CA LEU A 437 10.49 -17.36 -19.02
C LEU A 437 11.19 -17.18 -17.66
N ALA A 438 10.46 -17.25 -16.55
CA ALA A 438 11.09 -17.13 -15.22
C ALA A 438 12.19 -18.19 -14.99
N ALA A 439 11.92 -19.44 -15.37
CA ALA A 439 12.93 -20.50 -15.27
C ALA A 439 14.15 -20.23 -16.18
N ARG A 440 13.93 -19.78 -17.41
CA ARG A 440 15.01 -19.48 -18.37
C ARG A 440 15.90 -18.32 -17.93
N HIS A 441 15.29 -17.27 -17.39
CA HIS A 441 15.98 -16.04 -17.01
C HIS A 441 16.36 -16.02 -15.52
N GLU A 442 16.30 -17.17 -14.84
CA GLU A 442 16.67 -17.35 -13.43
C GLU A 442 15.96 -16.38 -12.48
N ARG A 443 14.64 -16.26 -12.63
CA ARG A 443 13.79 -15.38 -11.82
C ARG A 443 12.95 -16.18 -10.84
N THR A 444 12.72 -15.63 -9.66
CA THR A 444 11.83 -16.22 -8.65
C THR A 444 10.37 -15.92 -8.99
N VAL A 445 9.51 -16.94 -9.02
CA VAL A 445 8.06 -16.76 -9.20
C VAL A 445 7.37 -16.65 -7.85
N VAL A 446 6.50 -15.66 -7.69
CA VAL A 446 5.72 -15.44 -6.47
C VAL A 446 4.24 -15.56 -6.80
N PRO A 447 3.60 -16.70 -6.47
CA PRO A 447 2.17 -16.86 -6.64
C PRO A 447 1.43 -15.98 -5.61
N LEU A 448 0.45 -15.20 -6.09
CA LEU A 448 -0.43 -14.36 -5.29
C LEU A 448 -1.88 -14.79 -5.51
N PHE A 449 -2.70 -14.67 -4.47
CA PHE A 449 -4.14 -14.85 -4.55
C PHE A 449 -4.87 -13.63 -3.99
N LEU A 450 -5.58 -12.94 -4.86
CA LEU A 450 -6.51 -11.88 -4.55
C LEU A 450 -7.88 -12.46 -4.20
N GLN A 451 -8.27 -12.28 -2.95
CA GLN A 451 -9.62 -12.54 -2.49
C GLN A 451 -10.46 -11.27 -2.61
N ALA A 452 -11.18 -11.16 -3.73
CA ALA A 452 -12.14 -10.09 -4.01
C ALA A 452 -13.28 -10.62 -4.89
N TYR A 453 -14.33 -9.81 -5.07
CA TYR A 453 -15.49 -10.16 -5.88
C TYR A 453 -16.13 -8.90 -6.48
N ASN A 454 -16.79 -9.08 -7.62
CA ASN A 454 -17.62 -8.05 -8.26
C ASN A 454 -19.06 -8.09 -7.74
N SER A 455 -19.87 -7.13 -8.15
CA SER A 455 -21.29 -7.06 -7.79
C SER A 455 -22.09 -8.27 -8.27
N LYS A 456 -23.22 -8.53 -7.59
CA LYS A 456 -24.18 -9.57 -7.99
C LYS A 456 -24.70 -9.35 -9.42
N THR A 457 -24.78 -8.09 -9.86
CA THR A 457 -25.20 -7.72 -11.22
C THR A 457 -24.18 -8.17 -12.26
N PHE A 458 -22.89 -7.98 -11.97
CA PHE A 458 -21.81 -8.47 -12.82
C PHE A 458 -21.87 -10.00 -12.97
N ASP A 459 -21.98 -10.71 -11.85
CA ASP A 459 -22.09 -12.17 -11.82
C ASP A 459 -23.35 -12.66 -12.54
N PHE A 460 -24.49 -11.96 -12.38
CA PHE A 460 -25.73 -12.29 -13.06
C PHE A 460 -25.59 -12.19 -14.58
N ILE A 461 -25.03 -11.09 -15.08
CA ILE A 461 -24.84 -10.86 -16.52
C ILE A 461 -23.86 -11.87 -17.10
N ALA A 462 -22.77 -12.18 -16.39
CA ALA A 462 -21.82 -13.20 -16.80
C ALA A 462 -22.48 -14.59 -16.91
N LYS A 463 -23.27 -15.00 -15.91
CA LYS A 463 -24.00 -16.28 -15.92
C LYS A 463 -25.05 -16.34 -17.03
N TRP A 464 -25.82 -15.27 -17.21
CA TRP A 464 -26.82 -15.19 -18.27
C TRP A 464 -26.17 -15.29 -19.66
N ARG A 465 -25.07 -14.56 -19.89
CA ARG A 465 -24.30 -14.61 -21.13
C ARG A 465 -23.82 -16.04 -21.45
N GLN A 466 -23.25 -16.72 -20.46
CA GLN A 466 -22.77 -18.10 -20.59
C GLN A 466 -23.92 -19.05 -20.96
N ARG A 467 -25.07 -18.94 -20.28
CA ARG A 467 -26.27 -19.73 -20.62
C ARG A 467 -26.80 -19.45 -22.03
N ALA A 468 -26.71 -18.20 -22.47
CA ALA A 468 -27.11 -17.78 -23.81
C ALA A 468 -26.09 -18.14 -24.91
N GLY A 469 -24.94 -18.74 -24.58
CA GLY A 469 -23.90 -19.10 -25.55
C GLY A 469 -23.18 -17.93 -26.22
N ILE A 470 -23.31 -16.71 -25.66
CA ILE A 470 -22.72 -15.50 -26.26
C ILE A 470 -21.21 -15.48 -25.97
N LYS A 471 -20.39 -15.55 -27.02
CA LYS A 471 -18.91 -15.59 -26.92
C LYS A 471 -18.30 -14.25 -26.46
N MET A 472 -18.92 -13.12 -26.78
CA MET A 472 -18.44 -11.79 -26.43
C MET A 472 -18.65 -11.49 -24.94
N ASN A 473 -17.59 -11.17 -24.20
CA ASN A 473 -17.63 -10.90 -22.75
C ASN A 473 -18.27 -9.54 -22.40
N ILE A 474 -19.58 -9.40 -22.62
CA ILE A 474 -20.33 -8.14 -22.41
C ILE A 474 -20.28 -7.63 -20.97
N GLU A 475 -20.09 -8.51 -19.98
CA GLU A 475 -19.97 -8.10 -18.57
C GLU A 475 -18.74 -7.21 -18.33
N MET A 476 -17.72 -7.29 -19.19
CA MET A 476 -16.51 -6.47 -19.10
C MET A 476 -16.82 -4.97 -19.23
N LEU A 477 -17.91 -4.61 -19.91
CA LEU A 477 -18.35 -3.21 -20.03
C LEU A 477 -18.76 -2.61 -18.68
N LEU A 478 -18.99 -3.44 -17.66
CA LEU A 478 -19.33 -3.00 -16.32
C LEU A 478 -18.12 -2.81 -15.42
N LEU A 479 -16.90 -3.20 -15.84
CA LEU A 479 -15.72 -3.12 -14.96
C LEU A 479 -15.40 -1.70 -14.51
N VAL A 480 -15.64 -0.68 -15.33
CA VAL A 480 -15.48 0.72 -14.89
C VAL A 480 -16.47 1.06 -13.76
N ARG A 481 -17.69 0.48 -13.80
CA ARG A 481 -18.68 0.65 -12.74
C ARG A 481 -18.24 -0.08 -11.46
N GLU A 482 -17.75 -1.31 -11.59
CA GLU A 482 -17.19 -2.08 -10.48
C GLU A 482 -15.98 -1.37 -9.86
N LEU A 483 -15.12 -0.74 -10.67
CA LEU A 483 -13.97 0.02 -10.17
C LEU A 483 -14.39 1.27 -9.39
N MET A 484 -15.33 2.05 -9.91
CA MET A 484 -15.77 3.29 -9.24
C MET A 484 -16.64 3.03 -8.01
N LYS A 485 -17.38 1.93 -7.98
CA LYS A 485 -18.29 1.54 -6.89
C LYS A 485 -18.13 0.05 -6.58
N PRO A 486 -16.99 -0.36 -6.00
CA PRO A 486 -16.70 -1.76 -5.83
C PRO A 486 -17.59 -2.38 -4.78
N ALA A 487 -18.11 -3.58 -5.09
CA ALA A 487 -18.85 -4.39 -4.15
C ALA A 487 -17.96 -4.93 -3.02
N CYS A 488 -16.68 -5.18 -3.33
CA CYS A 488 -15.65 -5.55 -2.36
C CYS A 488 -14.80 -4.33 -2.02
N ARG A 489 -14.80 -3.91 -0.74
CA ARG A 489 -13.94 -2.82 -0.24
C ARG A 489 -12.82 -3.31 0.67
N GLN A 490 -12.82 -4.59 1.00
CA GLN A 490 -11.87 -5.23 1.90
C GLN A 490 -11.13 -6.31 1.10
N PHE A 491 -10.05 -5.91 0.44
CA PHE A 491 -9.22 -6.84 -0.31
C PHE A 491 -8.33 -7.60 0.67
N ARG A 492 -8.17 -8.91 0.43
CA ARG A 492 -7.12 -9.72 1.04
C ARG A 492 -6.21 -10.23 -0.06
N VAL A 493 -4.92 -9.96 0.07
CA VAL A 493 -3.86 -10.48 -0.78
C VAL A 493 -3.15 -11.56 -0.01
N HIS A 494 -3.18 -12.78 -0.53
CA HIS A 494 -2.43 -13.90 0.02
C HIS A 494 -1.22 -14.16 -0.87
N GLN A 495 -0.07 -14.42 -0.27
CA GLN A 495 1.15 -14.73 -0.98
C GLN A 495 1.62 -16.14 -0.63
N TYR A 496 1.90 -16.92 -1.66
CA TYR A 496 2.51 -18.24 -1.52
C TYR A 496 4.04 -18.08 -1.42
N SER A 497 4.68 -19.03 -0.74
CA SER A 497 6.14 -19.14 -0.68
C SER A 497 6.82 -18.92 -2.04
N PRO A 498 7.84 -18.04 -2.16
CA PRO A 498 8.51 -17.78 -3.43
C PRO A 498 9.17 -19.03 -4.03
N LEU A 499 8.90 -19.30 -5.31
CA LEU A 499 9.42 -20.43 -6.06
C LEU A 499 10.74 -20.04 -6.74
N GLN A 500 11.85 -20.55 -6.19
CA GLN A 500 13.20 -20.33 -6.73
C GLN A 500 13.37 -20.96 -8.13
N PRO A 501 14.29 -20.45 -8.97
CA PRO A 501 14.49 -20.96 -10.34
C PRO A 501 14.64 -22.48 -10.44
N LYS A 502 15.36 -23.11 -9.50
CA LYS A 502 15.52 -24.58 -9.45
C LYS A 502 14.19 -25.33 -9.29
N ALA A 503 13.28 -24.81 -8.46
CA ALA A 503 11.95 -25.40 -8.28
C ALA A 503 11.09 -25.27 -9.54
N LEU A 504 11.29 -24.20 -10.32
CA LEU A 504 10.58 -24.00 -11.58
C LEU A 504 10.96 -25.04 -12.63
N VAL A 505 12.22 -25.49 -12.68
CA VAL A 505 12.66 -26.54 -13.62
C VAL A 505 11.85 -27.82 -13.42
N SER A 506 11.59 -28.22 -12.17
CA SER A 506 10.73 -29.37 -11.86
C SER A 506 9.28 -29.16 -12.30
N LEU A 507 8.76 -27.94 -12.18
CA LEU A 507 7.41 -27.60 -12.67
C LEU A 507 7.31 -27.63 -14.20
N LEU A 508 8.40 -27.32 -14.92
CA LEU A 508 8.43 -27.37 -16.38
C LEU A 508 8.30 -28.79 -16.94
N ALA A 509 8.62 -29.82 -16.15
CA ALA A 509 8.39 -31.22 -16.53
C ALA A 509 6.90 -31.59 -16.54
N GLN A 510 6.03 -30.79 -15.92
CA GLN A 510 4.59 -31.00 -15.95
C GLN A 510 4.00 -30.50 -17.28
N GLN A 511 2.89 -31.10 -17.73
CA GLN A 511 2.23 -30.69 -18.99
C GLN A 511 1.77 -29.23 -18.99
N SER A 512 1.41 -28.67 -17.83
CA SER A 512 0.83 -27.34 -17.68
C SER A 512 1.46 -26.54 -16.52
N PRO A 513 2.71 -26.06 -16.63
CA PRO A 513 3.40 -25.38 -15.53
C PRO A 513 2.67 -24.13 -15.02
N GLY A 514 1.91 -23.45 -15.87
CA GLY A 514 1.06 -22.32 -15.44
C GLY A 514 -0.09 -22.75 -14.52
N MET A 515 -0.68 -23.92 -14.76
CA MET A 515 -1.75 -24.47 -13.94
C MET A 515 -1.25 -24.93 -12.57
N ALA A 516 -0.05 -25.51 -12.51
CA ALA A 516 0.56 -25.88 -11.24
C ALA A 516 0.76 -24.65 -10.32
N VAL A 517 1.20 -23.53 -10.89
CA VAL A 517 1.33 -22.26 -10.14
C VAL A 517 -0.04 -21.69 -9.76
N LYS A 518 -1.05 -21.84 -10.63
CA LYS A 518 -2.43 -21.46 -10.31
C LYS A 518 -2.95 -22.26 -9.11
N GLU A 519 -2.75 -23.56 -9.07
CA GLU A 519 -3.18 -24.41 -7.96
C GLU A 519 -2.57 -23.95 -6.64
N MET A 520 -1.27 -23.61 -6.62
CA MET A 520 -0.61 -23.03 -5.44
C MET A 520 -1.22 -21.69 -5.01
N SER A 521 -1.52 -20.80 -5.97
CA SER A 521 -2.21 -19.53 -5.69
C SER A 521 -3.60 -19.78 -5.10
N TYR A 522 -4.44 -20.57 -5.77
CA TYR A 522 -5.82 -20.81 -5.36
C TYR A 522 -5.94 -21.65 -4.08
N ALA A 523 -4.94 -22.44 -3.72
CA ALA A 523 -4.88 -23.15 -2.44
C ALA A 523 -4.79 -22.21 -1.23
N LEU A 524 -4.35 -20.95 -1.43
CA LEU A 524 -4.35 -19.92 -0.38
C LEU A 524 -5.75 -19.41 0.00
N ARG A 525 -6.79 -19.83 -0.74
CA ARG A 525 -8.17 -19.40 -0.50
C ARG A 525 -8.63 -19.86 0.89
N LYS A 526 -8.62 -18.96 1.87
CA LYS A 526 -9.28 -19.13 3.16
C LYS A 526 -10.70 -18.57 3.10
N GLY A 527 -11.69 -19.39 3.47
CA GLY A 527 -13.11 -19.05 3.73
C GLY A 527 -13.71 -17.91 2.89
N VAL A 528 -14.53 -18.25 1.89
CA VAL A 528 -15.33 -17.28 1.11
C VAL A 528 -16.78 -17.32 1.54
#